data_AF-A0A3A3FQW9-F1
#
_entry.id   AF-A0A3A3FQW9-F1
#
_cell.length_a   1.000
_cell.length_b   1.000
_cell.length_c   1.000
_cell.angle_alpha   90.00
_cell.angle_beta   90.00
_cell.angle_gamma   90.00
#
_symmetry.space_group_name_H-M   'P 1'
#
loop_
_entity.id
_entity.type
_entity.pdbx_description
1 polymer ?
#
loop_
_entity_poly.entity_id
_entity_poly.type
_entity_poly.pdbx_seq_one_letter_code
_entity_poly.pdbx_strand_id
1 'polypeptide(L)'
;MSNLRFLERYKDMERLSRDMLNAASQADWDTLVALEQSRTSIEQELKLVDTLSWQGAHGLQKRMLLESILAIDADTRALADSGMKGLQAQLGSIDTGKKLKKTYGLP
;
A
#
# COMPACT_ATOMS: atom_id res chain seq x y z
N MET A 1 10.47 -21.96 -13.57
CA MET A 1 11.44 -21.01 -12.98
C MET A 1 12.09 -21.66 -11.75
N SER A 2 13.28 -21.25 -11.32
CA SER A 2 13.95 -21.77 -10.11
C SER A 2 13.55 -21.00 -8.85
N ASN A 3 13.72 -21.60 -7.66
CA ASN A 3 13.46 -20.96 -6.35
C ASN A 3 14.09 -19.56 -6.25
N LEU A 4 15.33 -19.41 -6.71
CA LEU A 4 16.05 -18.12 -6.70
C LEU A 4 15.32 -17.04 -7.50
N ARG A 5 14.82 -17.36 -8.71
CA ARG A 5 14.07 -16.39 -9.51
C ARG A 5 12.77 -15.97 -8.85
N PHE A 6 12.05 -16.91 -8.22
CA PHE A 6 10.84 -16.57 -7.48
C PHE A 6 11.15 -15.71 -6.25
N LEU A 7 12.23 -15.99 -5.52
CA LEU A 7 12.65 -15.16 -4.39
C LEU A 7 12.99 -13.73 -4.84
N GLU A 8 13.61 -13.54 -6.00
CA GLU A 8 13.83 -12.20 -6.55
C GLU A 8 12.51 -11.48 -6.86
N ARG A 9 11.50 -12.18 -7.40
CA ARG A 9 10.16 -11.57 -7.61
C ARG A 9 9.47 -11.22 -6.29
N TYR A 10 9.61 -12.03 -5.25
CA TYR A 10 9.11 -11.69 -3.90
C TYR A 10 9.85 -10.48 -3.29
N LYS A 11 11.16 -10.35 -3.53
CA LYS A 11 11.92 -9.15 -3.12
C LYS A 11 11.50 -7.90 -3.90
N ASP A 12 11.25 -8.03 -5.20
CA ASP A 12 10.70 -6.93 -6.00
C ASP A 12 9.34 -6.47 -5.42
N MET A 13 8.49 -7.43 -5.03
CA MET A 13 7.21 -7.15 -4.39
C MET A 13 7.37 -6.46 -3.03
N GLU A 14 8.32 -6.91 -2.20
CA GLU A 14 8.65 -6.26 -0.92
C GLU A 14 9.15 -4.82 -1.12
N ARG A 15 10.02 -4.59 -2.13
CA ARG A 15 10.49 -3.25 -2.48
C ARG A 15 9.32 -2.35 -2.88
N LEU A 16 8.42 -2.83 -3.74
CA LEU A 16 7.23 -2.05 -4.13
C LEU A 16 6.33 -1.74 -2.94
N SER A 17 6.10 -2.69 -2.02
CA SER A 17 5.36 -2.41 -0.78
C SER A 17 6.05 -1.33 0.05
N ARG A 18 7.39 -1.32 0.13
CA ARG A 18 8.14 -0.26 0.84
C ARG A 18 7.98 1.10 0.16
N ASP A 19 8.04 1.14 -1.16
CA ASP A 19 7.85 2.37 -1.94
C ASP A 19 6.42 2.90 -1.77
N MET A 20 5.42 2.01 -1.72
CA MET A 20 4.03 2.35 -1.41
C MET A 20 3.89 2.97 -0.01
N LEU A 21 4.53 2.37 1.00
CA LEU A 21 4.53 2.94 2.35
C LEU A 21 5.13 4.36 2.37
N ASN A 22 6.23 4.57 1.64
CA ASN A 22 6.85 5.88 1.52
C ASN A 22 5.90 6.90 0.83
N ALA A 23 5.29 6.53 -0.29
CA ALA A 23 4.31 7.37 -0.98
C ALA A 23 3.12 7.73 -0.06
N ALA A 24 2.57 6.75 0.66
CA ALA A 24 1.49 6.96 1.63
C ALA A 24 1.91 7.90 2.78
N SER A 25 3.15 7.79 3.27
CA SER A 25 3.67 8.68 4.32
C SER A 25 3.80 10.14 3.88
N GLN A 26 3.97 10.36 2.58
CA GLN A 26 4.06 11.69 1.96
C GLN A 26 2.72 12.19 1.42
N ALA A 27 1.63 11.40 1.59
CA ALA A 27 0.33 11.64 0.99
C ALA A 27 0.36 11.76 -0.55
N ASP A 28 1.33 11.12 -1.20
CA ASP A 28 1.43 11.04 -2.66
C ASP A 28 0.58 9.88 -3.18
N TRP A 29 -0.73 10.13 -3.27
CA TRP A 29 -1.73 9.12 -3.62
C TRP A 29 -1.65 8.67 -5.07
N ASP A 30 -1.23 9.55 -5.98
CA ASP A 30 -1.09 9.20 -7.40
C ASP A 30 0.05 8.18 -7.58
N THR A 31 1.19 8.43 -6.94
CA THR A 31 2.31 7.47 -6.93
C THR A 31 1.92 6.18 -6.22
N LEU A 32 1.18 6.25 -5.10
CA LEU A 32 0.70 5.05 -4.39
C LEU A 32 -0.12 4.13 -5.31
N VAL A 33 -1.05 4.69 -6.08
CA VAL A 33 -1.89 3.93 -7.02
C VAL A 33 -1.07 3.33 -8.17
N ALA A 34 -0.11 4.08 -8.73
CA ALA A 34 0.77 3.56 -9.77
C ALA A 34 1.65 2.39 -9.29
N LEU A 35 2.16 2.49 -8.07
CA LEU A 35 2.92 1.42 -7.43
C LEU A 35 2.05 0.19 -7.13
N GLU A 36 0.80 0.38 -6.69
CA GLU A 36 -0.14 -0.71 -6.45
C GLU A 36 -0.43 -1.53 -7.72
N GLN A 37 -0.58 -0.88 -8.88
CA GLN A 37 -0.74 -1.56 -10.16
C GLN A 37 0.48 -2.44 -10.50
N SER A 38 1.68 -1.90 -10.30
CA SER A 38 2.94 -2.61 -10.52
C SER A 38 3.07 -3.83 -9.60
N ARG A 39 2.73 -3.67 -8.31
CA ARG A 39 2.76 -4.73 -7.30
C ARG A 39 1.72 -5.81 -7.58
N THR A 40 0.52 -5.42 -8.02
CA THR A 40 -0.56 -6.35 -8.41
C THR A 40 -0.16 -7.23 -9.59
N SER A 41 0.55 -6.68 -10.57
CA SER A 41 1.07 -7.45 -11.71
C SER A 41 2.02 -8.56 -11.26
N ILE A 42 2.96 -8.25 -10.35
CA ILE A 42 3.89 -9.24 -9.78
C ILE A 42 3.14 -10.29 -8.95
N GLU A 43 2.15 -9.90 -8.16
CA GLU A 43 1.33 -10.83 -7.39
C GLU A 43 0.59 -11.82 -8.29
N GLN A 44 -0.04 -11.33 -9.36
CA GLN A 44 -0.78 -12.16 -10.32
C GLN A 44 0.15 -13.13 -11.05
N GLU A 45 1.33 -12.66 -11.48
CA GLU A 45 2.36 -13.52 -12.06
C GLU A 45 2.74 -14.62 -11.07
N LEU A 46 3.12 -14.26 -9.84
CA LEU A 46 3.54 -15.21 -8.81
C LEU A 46 2.46 -16.25 -8.50
N LYS A 47 1.18 -15.85 -8.40
CA LYS A 47 0.06 -16.79 -8.20
C LYS A 47 -0.07 -17.83 -9.30
N LEU A 48 0.27 -17.47 -10.54
CA LEU A 48 0.16 -18.36 -11.70
C LEU A 48 1.39 -19.25 -11.87
N VAL A 49 2.58 -18.71 -11.63
CA VAL A 49 3.83 -19.39 -11.99
C VAL A 49 4.53 -20.09 -10.82
N ASP A 50 4.30 -19.66 -9.57
CA ASP A 50 4.91 -20.27 -8.40
C ASP A 50 4.16 -21.55 -7.97
N THR A 51 4.55 -22.66 -8.59
CA THR A 51 4.06 -24.01 -8.28
C THR A 51 5.05 -24.81 -7.42
N LEU A 52 6.08 -24.17 -6.87
CA LEU A 52 7.16 -24.87 -6.18
C LEU A 52 6.73 -25.34 -4.78
N SER A 53 7.20 -26.54 -4.41
CA SER A 53 7.22 -26.95 -3.01
C SER A 53 8.40 -26.27 -2.31
N TRP A 54 8.10 -25.20 -1.56
CA TRP A 54 9.10 -24.42 -0.83
C TRP A 54 9.54 -25.17 0.43
N GLN A 55 10.82 -25.56 0.48
CA GLN A 55 11.39 -26.30 1.62
C GLN A 55 12.76 -25.72 2.01
N GLY A 56 13.18 -26.04 3.24
CA GLY A 56 14.48 -25.64 3.78
C GLY A 56 14.67 -24.11 3.79
N ALA A 57 15.88 -23.66 3.49
CA ALA A 57 16.27 -22.26 3.55
C ALA A 57 15.43 -21.35 2.64
N HIS A 58 15.10 -21.79 1.42
CA HIS A 58 14.31 -21.00 0.47
C HIS A 58 12.87 -20.77 0.97
N GLY A 59 12.25 -21.79 1.60
CA GLY A 59 10.91 -21.64 2.16
C GLY A 59 10.88 -20.71 3.38
N LEU A 60 11.92 -20.75 4.22
CA LEU A 60 12.07 -19.78 5.30
C LEU A 60 12.21 -18.35 4.76
N GLN A 61 13.06 -18.15 3.76
CA GLN A 61 13.29 -16.84 3.17
C GLN A 61 12.02 -16.27 2.51
N LYS A 62 11.28 -17.10 1.76
CA LYS A 62 9.98 -16.69 1.19
C LYS A 62 9.00 -16.27 2.29
N ARG A 63 8.92 -17.03 3.38
CA ARG A 63 8.05 -16.70 4.52
C ARG A 63 8.41 -15.34 5.12
N MET A 64 9.69 -15.09 5.37
CA MET A 64 10.16 -13.80 5.91
C MET A 64 9.80 -12.63 4.98
N LEU A 65 9.94 -12.81 3.66
CA LEU A 65 9.53 -11.79 2.69
C LEU A 65 8.02 -11.53 2.73
N LEU A 66 7.20 -12.57 2.81
CA LEU A 66 5.74 -12.44 2.90
C LEU A 66 5.30 -11.75 4.20
N GLU A 67 5.90 -12.11 5.33
CA GLU A 67 5.64 -11.47 6.62
C GLU A 67 6.00 -9.98 6.58
N SER A 68 7.15 -9.63 5.98
CA SER A 68 7.58 -8.25 5.77
C SER A 68 6.59 -7.47 4.89
N ILE A 69 6.20 -8.04 3.74
CA ILE A 69 5.19 -7.46 2.85
C ILE A 69 3.88 -7.18 3.60
N LEU A 70 3.36 -8.16 4.35
CA LEU A 70 2.10 -8.02 5.07
C LEU A 70 2.16 -6.95 6.16
N ALA A 71 3.29 -6.82 6.86
CA ALA A 71 3.49 -5.77 7.85
C ALA A 71 3.51 -4.37 7.20
N ILE A 72 4.24 -4.22 6.09
CA ILE A 72 4.30 -2.96 5.33
C ILE A 72 2.94 -2.58 4.75
N ASP A 73 2.19 -3.56 4.22
CA ASP A 73 0.86 -3.33 3.67
C ASP A 73 -0.14 -2.90 4.78
N ALA A 74 0.01 -3.42 6.01
CA ALA A 74 -0.78 -2.99 7.16
C ALA A 74 -0.49 -1.53 7.55
N ASP A 75 0.79 -1.14 7.59
CA ASP A 75 1.20 0.24 7.86
C ASP A 75 0.71 1.21 6.78
N THR A 76 0.82 0.81 5.52
CA THR A 76 0.34 1.60 4.37
C THR A 76 -1.17 1.84 4.46
N ARG A 77 -1.94 0.81 4.81
CA ARG A 77 -3.39 0.94 5.02
C ARG A 77 -3.73 1.88 6.17
N ALA A 78 -3.02 1.80 7.29
CA ALA A 78 -3.25 2.68 8.43
C ALA A 78 -3.04 4.16 8.07
N LEU A 79 -2.01 4.47 7.27
CA LEU A 79 -1.74 5.83 6.78
C LEU A 79 -2.83 6.30 5.81
N ALA A 80 -3.23 5.46 4.85
CA ALA A 80 -4.29 5.78 3.90
C ALA A 80 -5.63 6.05 4.59
N ASP A 81 -6.01 5.21 5.56
CA ASP A 81 -7.24 5.37 6.35
C ASP A 81 -7.23 6.66 7.18
N SER A 82 -6.07 7.00 7.77
CA SER A 82 -5.90 8.25 8.51
C SER A 82 -6.00 9.47 7.60
N GLY A 83 -5.35 9.44 6.43
CA GLY A 83 -5.42 10.51 5.44
C GLY A 83 -6.85 10.77 4.96
N MET A 84 -7.61 9.69 4.68
CA MET A 84 -9.00 9.78 4.26
C MET A 84 -9.90 10.43 5.34
N LYS A 85 -9.72 10.04 6.60
CA LYS A 85 -10.45 10.66 7.73
C LYS A 85 -10.13 12.16 7.86
N GLY A 86 -8.86 12.53 7.67
CA GLY A 86 -8.41 13.93 7.68
C GLY A 86 -9.10 14.76 6.60
N LEU A 87 -9.14 14.26 5.36
CA LEU A 87 -9.82 14.92 4.24
C LEU A 87 -11.33 15.08 4.49
N GLN A 88 -11.99 14.04 4.99
CA GLN A 88 -13.43 14.11 5.34
C GLN A 88 -13.71 15.19 6.40
N ALA A 89 -12.87 15.29 7.43
CA ALA A 89 -13.01 16.32 8.47
C ALA A 89 -12.82 17.74 7.92
N GLN A 90 -11.87 17.94 7.00
CA GLN A 90 -11.65 19.22 6.33
C GLN A 90 -12.85 19.62 5.46
N LEU A 91 -13.36 18.71 4.63
CA LEU A 91 -14.54 18.95 3.80
C LEU A 91 -15.79 19.29 4.64
N GLY A 92 -16.03 18.54 5.72
CA GLY A 92 -17.13 18.82 6.65
C GLY A 92 -17.01 20.18 7.36
N SER A 93 -15.78 20.61 7.66
CA SER A 93 -15.51 21.92 8.26
C SER A 93 -15.75 23.07 7.27
N ILE A 94 -15.40 22.89 5.99
CA ILE A 94 -15.67 23.87 4.92
C ILE A 94 -17.18 24.05 4.73
N ASP A 95 -17.94 22.96 4.68
CA ASP A 95 -19.40 23.01 4.54
C ASP A 95 -20.09 23.65 5.76
N THR A 96 -19.58 23.37 6.96
CA THR A 96 -20.06 24.00 8.19
C THR A 96 -19.75 25.51 8.19
N GLY A 97 -18.55 25.91 7.76
CA GLY A 97 -18.17 27.31 7.59
C GLY A 97 -19.02 28.05 6.56
N LYS A 98 -19.33 27.40 5.41
CA LYS A 98 -20.24 27.96 4.40
C LYS A 98 -21.67 28.13 4.93
N LYS A 99 -22.19 27.17 5.69
CA LYS A 99 -23.52 27.28 6.32
C LYS A 99 -23.55 28.41 7.35
N LEU A 100 -22.53 28.52 8.20
CA LEU A 100 -22.45 29.59 9.19
C LEU A 100 -22.36 30.99 8.54
N LYS A 101 -21.55 31.16 7.48
CA LYS A 101 -21.52 32.42 6.71
C LYS A 101 -22.87 32.75 6.06
N LYS A 102 -23.56 31.74 5.52
CA LYS A 102 -24.88 31.93 4.90
C LYS A 102 -25.99 32.26 5.92
N THR A 103 -25.92 31.70 7.12
CA THR A 103 -26.93 31.88 8.17
C THR A 103 -26.70 33.14 9.00
N TYR A 104 -25.45 33.52 9.23
CA TYR A 104 -25.12 34.65 10.12
C TYR A 104 -24.52 35.87 9.40
N GLY A 105 -24.26 35.80 8.09
CA GLY A 105 -23.84 36.96 7.29
C GLY A 105 -22.54 37.64 7.74
N LEU A 106 -21.71 36.95 8.52
CA LEU A 106 -20.43 37.49 8.98
C LEU A 106 -19.39 37.42 7.84
N PRO A 107 -18.63 38.51 7.59
CA PRO A 107 -17.65 38.61 6.51
C PRO A 107 -16.58 37.50 6.54
#